data_AF-A0A8B8AZX7-F1
#
_entry.id   AF-A0A8B8AZX7-F1
#
_cell.length_a   1.000
_cell.length_b   1.000
_cell.length_c   1.000
_cell.angle_alpha   90.00
_cell.angle_beta   90.00
_cell.angle_gamma   90.00
#
_symmetry.space_group_name_H-M   'P 1'
#
loop_
_entity.id
_entity.type
_entity.pdbx_description
1 polymer ?
#
loop_
_entity_poly.entity_id
_entity_poly.type
_entity_poly.pdbx_seq_one_letter_code
_entity_poly.pdbx_strand_id
1 'polypeptide(L)'
;MPWSNLLLAGSIVFSGLNISKCLRFLQHLKVPAFSASTFNRIQSAYVVPSILFTWDFHQAELLDMYQDRMLTLGGDARCDSPGFCAKYGSYTLMDLENGKVLDFQLVQSNEVAGSTHMELE
;
A
#
# COMPACT_ATOMS: atom_id res chain seq x y z
N MET A 1 -8.50 8.18 -22.15
CA MET A 1 -8.07 6.77 -21.96
C MET A 1 -9.30 5.88 -22.06
N PRO A 2 -9.22 4.66 -22.63
CA PRO A 2 -10.35 3.73 -22.58
C PRO A 2 -10.68 3.38 -21.12
N TRP A 3 -11.95 3.46 -20.73
CA TRP A 3 -12.42 3.14 -19.37
C TRP A 3 -11.99 1.74 -18.90
N SER A 4 -11.90 0.79 -19.82
CA SER A 4 -11.42 -0.57 -19.56
C SER A 4 -10.02 -0.62 -18.97
N ASN A 5 -9.11 0.28 -19.37
CA ASN A 5 -7.75 0.30 -18.87
C ASN A 5 -7.70 0.75 -17.41
N LEU A 6 -8.53 1.74 -17.05
CA LEU A 6 -8.63 2.21 -15.66
C LEU A 6 -9.22 1.11 -14.77
N LEU A 7 -10.30 0.47 -15.21
CA LEU A 7 -10.93 -0.63 -14.47
C LEU A 7 -9.99 -1.82 -14.29
N LEU A 8 -9.29 -2.24 -15.35
CA LEU A 8 -8.34 -3.34 -15.29
C LEU A 8 -7.16 -3.00 -14.36
N ALA A 9 -6.61 -1.79 -14.44
CA ALA A 9 -5.53 -1.35 -13.55
C ALA A 9 -5.98 -1.32 -12.08
N GLY A 10 -7.16 -0.76 -11.80
CA GLY A 10 -7.75 -0.74 -10.47
C GLY A 10 -7.97 -2.14 -9.92
N SER A 11 -8.60 -3.03 -10.69
CA SER A 11 -8.85 -4.42 -10.28
C SER A 11 -7.56 -5.17 -9.95
N ILE A 12 -6.49 -4.99 -10.72
CA ILE A 12 -5.19 -5.61 -10.44
C ILE A 12 -4.65 -5.14 -9.07
N VAL A 13 -4.74 -3.84 -8.78
CA VAL A 13 -4.26 -3.26 -7.51
C VAL A 13 -5.10 -3.75 -6.34
N PHE A 14 -6.42 -3.64 -6.42
CA PHE A 14 -7.32 -3.97 -5.32
C PHE A 14 -7.35 -5.46 -4.98
N SER A 15 -7.02 -6.33 -5.94
CA SER A 15 -6.88 -7.78 -5.72
C SER A 15 -5.47 -8.21 -5.32
N GLY A 16 -4.50 -7.28 -5.24
CA GLY A 16 -3.11 -7.60 -4.89
C GLY A 16 -2.39 -8.46 -5.94
N LEU A 17 -2.84 -8.44 -7.19
CA LEU A 17 -2.27 -9.28 -8.24
C LEU A 17 -0.94 -8.75 -8.76
N ASN A 18 -0.05 -9.67 -9.13
CA ASN A 18 1.21 -9.32 -9.76
C ASN A 18 0.99 -8.88 -11.22
N ILE A 19 1.27 -7.61 -11.51
CA ILE A 19 1.06 -7.02 -12.84
C ILE A 19 1.76 -7.80 -13.97
N SER A 20 2.99 -8.27 -13.76
CA SER A 20 3.73 -9.03 -14.76
C SER A 20 3.05 -10.35 -15.09
N LYS A 21 2.49 -11.04 -14.10
CA LYS A 21 1.70 -12.26 -14.31
C LYS A 21 0.39 -11.95 -15.05
N CYS A 22 -0.32 -10.89 -14.67
CA CYS A 22 -1.56 -10.47 -15.33
C CYS A 22 -1.36 -10.10 -16.81
N LEU A 23 -0.33 -9.31 -17.13
CA LEU A 23 -0.04 -8.94 -18.51
C LEU A 23 0.35 -10.15 -19.37
N ARG A 24 1.15 -11.08 -18.83
CA ARG A 24 1.47 -12.34 -19.52
C ARG A 24 0.23 -13.19 -19.77
N PHE A 25 -0.67 -13.30 -18.79
CA PHE A 25 -1.93 -14.00 -18.94
C PHE A 25 -2.79 -13.41 -20.07
N LEU A 26 -2.98 -12.09 -20.11
CA LEU A 26 -3.73 -11.42 -21.18
C LEU A 26 -3.06 -11.59 -22.54
N GLN A 27 -1.73 -11.59 -22.59
CA GLN A 27 -0.96 -11.85 -23.81
C GLN A 27 -1.19 -13.28 -24.35
N HIS A 28 -1.26 -14.29 -23.47
CA HIS A 28 -1.60 -15.66 -23.87
C HIS A 28 -3.02 -15.77 -24.41
N LEU A 29 -3.97 -15.03 -23.81
CA LEU A 29 -5.35 -14.94 -24.29
C LEU A 29 -5.53 -14.07 -25.55
N LYS A 30 -4.47 -13.42 -26.05
CA LYS A 30 -4.51 -12.47 -27.17
C LYS A 30 -5.44 -11.27 -26.91
N VAL A 31 -5.65 -10.91 -25.64
CA VAL A 31 -6.41 -9.72 -25.25
C VAL A 31 -5.46 -8.51 -25.23
N PRO A 32 -5.75 -7.44 -25.99
CA PRO A 32 -4.96 -6.22 -25.93
C PRO A 32 -5.02 -5.60 -24.53
N ALA A 33 -3.85 -5.33 -23.95
CA ALA A 33 -3.72 -4.71 -22.63
C ALA A 33 -2.69 -3.58 -22.67
N PHE A 34 -2.74 -2.71 -21.67
CA PHE A 34 -1.77 -1.64 -21.51
C PHE A 34 -0.38 -2.16 -21.10
N SER A 35 0.66 -1.36 -21.36
CA SER A 35 2.02 -1.65 -20.90
C SER A 35 2.17 -1.43 -19.38
N ALA A 36 3.21 -2.01 -18.77
CA ALA A 36 3.57 -1.73 -17.39
C ALA A 36 3.84 -0.23 -17.12
N SER A 37 4.41 0.50 -18.09
CA SER A 37 4.59 1.95 -17.97
C SER A 37 3.26 2.70 -17.91
N THR A 38 2.28 2.29 -18.70
CA THR A 38 0.94 2.87 -18.70
C THR A 38 0.19 2.51 -17.42
N PHE A 39 0.34 1.28 -16.93
CA PHE A 39 -0.17 0.85 -15.64
C PHE A 39 0.31 1.74 -14.49
N ASN A 40 1.62 1.96 -14.38
CA ASN A 40 2.19 2.82 -13.33
C ASN A 40 1.65 4.26 -13.43
N ARG A 41 1.51 4.80 -14.65
CA ARG A 41 0.89 6.13 -14.85
C ARG A 41 -0.56 6.18 -14.39
N ILE A 42 -1.35 5.14 -14.69
CA ILE A 42 -2.75 5.06 -14.24
C ILE A 42 -2.81 4.92 -12.71
N GLN A 43 -1.94 4.10 -12.12
CA GLN A 43 -1.87 3.94 -10.67
C GLN A 43 -1.58 5.27 -9.98
N SER A 44 -0.51 5.95 -10.39
CA SER A 44 -0.10 7.22 -9.78
C SER A 44 -1.13 8.33 -9.99
N ALA A 45 -1.80 8.36 -11.14
CA ALA A 45 -2.75 9.43 -11.45
C ALA A 45 -4.15 9.22 -10.88
N TYR A 46 -4.60 7.97 -10.71
CA TYR A 46 -6.00 7.67 -10.37
C TYR A 46 -6.15 6.67 -9.23
N VAL A 47 -5.49 5.52 -9.29
CA VAL A 47 -5.77 4.42 -8.34
C VAL A 47 -5.26 4.77 -6.94
N VAL A 48 -4.02 5.23 -6.82
CA VAL A 48 -3.41 5.61 -5.53
C VAL A 48 -4.15 6.80 -4.90
N PRO A 49 -4.43 7.90 -5.61
CA PRO A 49 -5.25 8.99 -5.06
C PRO A 49 -6.61 8.54 -4.54
N SER A 50 -7.30 7.64 -5.26
CA SER A 50 -8.61 7.12 -4.83
C SER A 50 -8.52 6.27 -3.56
N ILE A 51 -7.46 5.48 -3.39
CA ILE A 51 -7.21 4.72 -2.16
C ILE A 51 -6.98 5.68 -1.00
N LEU A 52 -6.11 6.68 -1.17
CA LEU A 52 -5.80 7.66 -0.13
C LEU A 52 -7.05 8.47 0.27
N PHE A 53 -7.83 8.93 -0.70
CA PHE A 53 -9.09 9.62 -0.44
C PHE A 53 -10.07 8.77 0.38
N THR A 54 -10.20 7.48 0.03
CA THR A 54 -11.09 6.57 0.74
C THR A 54 -10.59 6.28 2.15
N TRP A 55 -9.27 6.14 2.31
CA TRP A 55 -8.62 6.01 3.61
C TRP A 55 -8.89 7.23 4.49
N ASP A 56 -8.57 8.44 4.01
CA ASP A 56 -8.73 9.68 4.75
C ASP A 56 -10.18 9.90 5.18
N PHE A 57 -11.13 9.59 4.29
CA PHE A 57 -12.56 9.65 4.58
C PHE A 57 -12.96 8.74 5.75
N HIS A 58 -12.57 7.46 5.71
CA HIS A 58 -12.90 6.50 6.78
C HIS A 58 -12.13 6.75 8.07
N GLN A 59 -10.88 7.22 7.97
CA GLN A 59 -10.09 7.59 9.13
C GLN A 59 -10.74 8.77 9.86
N ALA A 60 -11.16 9.81 9.14
CA ALA A 60 -11.86 10.95 9.74
C ALA A 60 -13.17 10.54 10.43
N GLU A 61 -13.97 9.67 9.79
CA GLU A 61 -15.20 9.12 10.38
C GLU A 61 -14.92 8.32 11.66
N LEU A 62 -13.88 7.48 11.67
CA LEU A 62 -13.46 6.73 12.86
C LEU A 62 -13.01 7.65 13.99
N LEU A 63 -12.20 8.67 13.68
CA LEU A 63 -11.70 9.62 14.67
C LEU A 63 -12.84 10.46 15.29
N ASP A 64 -13.83 10.85 14.49
CA ASP A 64 -15.03 11.55 14.98
C ASP A 64 -15.86 10.66 15.91
N MET A 65 -16.11 9.41 15.54
CA MET A 65 -16.83 8.45 16.39
C MET A 65 -16.12 8.16 17.72
N TYR A 66 -14.80 8.31 17.75
CA TYR A 66 -13.95 8.02 18.90
C TYR A 66 -13.68 9.24 19.78
N GLN A 67 -14.20 10.41 19.43
CA GLN A 67 -14.14 11.58 20.30
C GLN A 67 -14.73 11.26 21.68
N ASP A 68 -14.02 11.67 22.72
CA ASP A 68 -14.38 11.51 24.13
C ASP A 68 -14.59 10.06 24.62
N ARG A 69 -14.11 9.06 23.88
CA ARG A 69 -14.09 7.66 24.30
C ARG A 69 -12.74 7.26 24.88
N MET A 70 -12.74 6.46 25.94
CA MET A 70 -11.53 5.72 26.31
C MET A 70 -11.32 4.61 25.28
N LEU A 71 -10.11 4.55 24.72
CA LEU A 71 -9.70 3.54 23.76
C LEU A 71 -8.50 2.77 24.31
N THR A 72 -8.50 1.47 24.06
CA THR A 72 -7.33 0.62 24.30
C THR A 72 -6.57 0.48 22.98
N LEU A 73 -5.48 1.24 22.82
CA LEU A 73 -4.69 1.25 21.60
C LEU A 73 -3.49 0.31 21.69
N GLY A 74 -3.20 -0.38 20.60
CA GLY A 74 -2.00 -1.19 20.40
C GLY A 74 -1.33 -0.82 19.09
N GLY A 75 0.00 -0.77 19.10
CA GLY A 75 0.79 -0.47 17.91
C GLY A 75 1.79 -1.57 17.64
N ASP A 76 2.01 -1.86 16.35
CA ASP A 76 3.04 -2.78 15.90
C ASP A 76 3.86 -2.16 14.77
N ALA A 77 5.16 -2.42 14.79
CA ALA A 77 6.09 -2.00 13.76
C ALA A 77 6.50 -3.21 12.93
N ARG A 78 6.32 -3.12 11.61
CA ARG A 78 6.83 -4.10 10.67
C ARG A 78 8.01 -3.48 9.93
N CYS A 79 9.19 -4.03 10.18
CA CYS A 79 10.38 -3.75 9.40
C CYS A 79 10.71 -4.99 8.56
N ASP A 80 10.92 -4.83 7.26
CA ASP A 80 11.38 -5.94 6.43
C ASP A 80 12.80 -6.35 6.86
N SER A 81 13.04 -7.65 6.88
CA SER A 81 14.28 -8.26 7.40
C SER A 81 15.54 -7.71 6.71
N PRO A 82 16.70 -7.69 7.40
CA PRO A 82 17.95 -7.22 6.83
C PRO A 82 18.30 -7.99 5.56
N GLY A 83 18.66 -7.28 4.49
CA GLY A 83 19.12 -7.92 3.26
C GLY A 83 19.13 -7.01 2.04
N PHE A 84 17.99 -6.39 1.67
CA PHE A 84 17.94 -5.60 0.43
C PHE A 84 16.99 -4.38 0.43
N CYS A 85 16.05 -4.28 1.37
CA CYS A 85 15.09 -3.16 1.39
C CYS A 85 14.59 -2.80 2.80
N ALA A 86 15.48 -2.77 3.80
CA ALA A 86 15.16 -2.22 5.12
C ALA A 86 15.02 -0.67 5.12
N LYS A 87 14.74 -0.07 3.95
CA LYS A 87 14.68 1.39 3.76
C LYS A 87 13.42 1.97 4.39
N TYR A 88 12.32 1.23 4.42
CA TYR A 88 11.05 1.70 4.95
C TYR A 88 10.49 0.67 5.94
N GLY A 89 10.12 1.12 7.13
CA GLY A 89 9.31 0.38 8.08
C GLY A 89 7.90 0.94 8.12
N SER A 90 6.91 0.09 8.36
CA SER A 90 5.54 0.55 8.64
C SER A 90 5.25 0.43 10.13
N TYR A 91 4.60 1.44 10.69
CA TYR A 91 4.04 1.41 12.03
C TYR A 91 2.52 1.50 11.90
N THR A 92 1.80 0.57 12.51
CA THR A 92 0.33 0.53 12.49
C THR A 92 -0.17 0.73 13.91
N LEU A 93 -1.09 1.66 14.12
CA LEU A 93 -1.79 1.89 15.38
C LEU A 93 -3.24 1.40 15.23
N MET A 94 -3.69 0.56 16.15
CA MET A 94 -4.98 -0.10 16.11
C MET A 94 -5.69 0.00 17.47
N ASP A 95 -7.01 0.16 17.44
CA ASP A 95 -7.88 -0.06 18.59
C ASP A 95 -8.07 -1.56 18.79
N LEU A 96 -7.61 -2.06 19.93
CA LEU A 96 -7.58 -3.48 20.27
C LEU A 96 -8.96 -4.04 20.59
N GLU A 97 -9.92 -3.20 20.95
CA GLU A 97 -11.27 -3.65 21.30
C GLU A 97 -12.09 -3.95 20.04
N ASN A 98 -12.04 -3.06 19.05
CA ASN A 98 -12.81 -3.20 17.81
C ASN A 98 -11.98 -3.75 16.62
N GLY A 99 -10.67 -3.93 16.80
CA GLY A 99 -9.75 -4.40 15.75
C GLY A 99 -9.63 -3.43 14.57
N LYS A 100 -9.82 -2.13 14.81
CA LYS A 100 -9.80 -1.09 13.77
C LYS A 100 -8.47 -0.38 13.75
N VAL A 101 -7.85 -0.26 12.57
CA VAL A 101 -6.63 0.54 12.40
C VAL A 101 -7.02 2.01 12.47
N LEU A 102 -6.40 2.75 13.40
CA LEU A 102 -6.57 4.20 13.54
C LEU A 102 -5.63 4.96 12.63
N ASP A 103 -4.38 4.52 12.55
CA ASP A 103 -3.35 5.20 11.76
C ASP A 103 -2.29 4.21 11.28
N PHE A 104 -1.65 4.53 10.16
CA PHE A 104 -0.43 3.87 9.75
C PHE A 104 0.56 4.89 9.22
N GLN A 105 1.83 4.71 9.59
CA GLN A 105 2.92 5.58 9.18
C GLN A 105 4.00 4.76 8.49
N LEU A 106 4.52 5.30 7.40
CA LEU A 106 5.60 4.70 6.63
C LEU A 106 6.87 5.50 6.93
N VAL A 107 7.76 4.93 7.74
CA VAL A 107 8.96 5.58 8.26
C VAL A 107 10.16 5.12 7.45
N GLN A 108 10.91 6.07 6.90
CA GLN A 108 12.16 5.75 6.22
C GLN A 108 13.30 5.61 7.25
N SER A 109 13.97 4.45 7.26
CA SER A 109 15.21 4.27 8.00
C SER A 109 16.35 4.95 7.25
N ASN A 110 16.90 6.00 7.84
CA ASN A 110 18.04 6.75 7.30
C ASN A 110 19.34 6.48 8.08
N GLU A 111 19.30 5.67 9.14
CA GLU A 111 20.46 5.44 10.02
C GLU A 111 21.58 4.63 9.37
N VAL A 112 21.27 3.81 8.36
CA VAL A 112 22.27 2.96 7.71
C VAL A 112 22.23 3.15 6.20
N ALA A 113 23.41 3.34 5.60
CA ALA A 113 23.58 3.63 4.16
C ALA A 113 23.23 2.45 3.22
N GLY A 114 22.57 1.41 3.73
CA GLY A 114 22.19 0.20 3.00
C GLY A 114 22.55 -1.08 3.76
N SER A 115 22.04 -2.22 3.27
CA SER A 115 22.27 -3.53 3.87
C SER A 115 23.75 -3.94 3.90
N THR A 116 24.54 -3.49 2.93
CA THR A 116 25.99 -3.72 2.85
C THR A 116 26.78 -3.17 4.04
N HIS A 117 26.21 -2.24 4.82
CA HIS A 117 26.85 -1.66 6.00
C HIS A 117 26.31 -2.25 7.32
N MET A 118 25.35 -3.18 7.25
CA MET A 118 24.78 -3.87 8.41
C MET A 118 25.36 -5.27 8.63
N GLU A 119 26.10 -5.82 7.66
CA GLU A 119 26.81 -7.08 7.81
C GLU A 119 28.17 -6.82 8.48
N LEU A 120 28.45 -7.51 9.59
CA LEU A 120 29.79 -7.55 10.17
C LEU A 120 30.63 -8.58 9.38
N GLU A 121 31.82 -8.18 8.94
CA GLU A 121 32.84 -9.12 8.43
C GLU A 121 33.20 -10.19 9.47
#